data_AF-W1YH23-F1
#
_entry.id   AF-W1YH23-F1
#
_cell.length_a   1.000
_cell.length_b   1.000
_cell.length_c   1.000
_cell.angle_alpha   90.00
_cell.angle_beta   90.00
_cell.angle_gamma   90.00
#
_symmetry.space_group_name_H-M   'P 1'
#
loop_
_entity.id
_entity.type
_entity.pdbx_description
1 polymer ?
#
loop_
_entity_poly.entity_id
_entity_poly.type
_entity_poly.pdbx_seq_one_letter_code
_entity_poly.pdbx_strand_id
1 'polypeptide(L)' 'AMVEKDTIPSMLFYGPCGTGKTTLAGIIAKVSNSHFVNLNATNAGIGELRTIIEDARKRVRSLQQRTILFLDEIHRFN' A
#
# COMPACT_ATOMS: atom_id res chain seq x y z
N ALA A 1 -13.86 13.81 -5.29
CA ALA A 1 -14.30 13.12 -4.06
C ALA A 1 -14.12 11.59 -4.14
N MET A 2 -12.92 11.07 -4.45
CA MET A 2 -12.61 9.62 -4.33
C MET A 2 -11.97 9.28 -2.98
N VAL A 3 -11.14 10.19 -2.45
CA VAL A 3 -10.56 10.08 -1.10
C VAL A 3 -11.65 10.15 -0.01
N GLU A 4 -12.66 10.99 -0.20
CA GLU A 4 -13.78 11.16 0.76
C GLU A 4 -14.79 10.00 0.76
N LYS A 5 -14.81 9.18 -0.31
CA LYS A 5 -15.69 8.01 -0.41
C LYS A 5 -15.04 6.72 0.07
N ASP A 6 -13.88 6.85 0.72
CA ASP A 6 -13.10 5.75 1.31
C ASP A 6 -12.87 4.58 0.34
N THR A 7 -12.84 4.88 -0.96
CA THR A 7 -12.65 3.92 -2.06
C THR A 7 -11.39 4.33 -2.79
N ILE A 8 -10.24 4.02 -2.17
CA ILE A 8 -8.93 4.25 -2.77
C ILE A 8 -8.70 3.17 -3.84
N PRO A 9 -8.62 3.55 -5.13
CA PRO A 9 -8.28 2.61 -6.18
C PRO A 9 -6.80 2.24 -6.10
N SER A 10 -6.41 1.16 -6.79
CA SER A 10 -4.99 0.90 -7.04
C SER A 10 -4.39 2.09 -7.81
N MET A 11 -3.21 2.54 -7.38
CA MET A 11 -2.52 3.71 -7.95
C MET A 11 -1.10 3.35 -8.35
N LEU A 12 -0.62 3.96 -9.43
CA LEU A 12 0.79 3.94 -9.83
C LEU A 12 1.34 5.35 -9.70
N PHE A 13 2.37 5.52 -8.85
CA PHE A 13 3.10 6.77 -8.77
C PHE A 13 4.33 6.71 -9.69
N TYR A 14 4.41 7.66 -10.62
CA TYR A 14 5.52 7.78 -11.56
C TYR A 14 6.26 9.09 -11.32
N GLY A 15 7.60 9.02 -11.34
CA GLY A 15 8.46 10.19 -11.24
C GLY A 15 9.87 9.82 -10.75
N PRO A 16 10.85 10.74 -10.90
CA PRO A 16 12.23 10.55 -10.44
C PRO A 16 12.35 10.14 -8.96
N CYS A 17 13.52 9.63 -8.57
CA CYS A 17 13.81 9.41 -7.14
C CYS A 17 13.68 10.74 -6.37
N GLY A 18 13.18 10.68 -5.13
CA GLY A 18 13.03 11.87 -4.28
C GLY A 18 11.79 12.74 -4.53
N THR A 19 10.90 12.40 -5.47
CA THR A 19 9.64 13.15 -5.70
C THR A 19 8.53 12.90 -4.66
N GLY A 20 8.85 12.18 -3.57
CA GLY A 20 7.90 11.97 -2.47
C GLY A 20 6.79 10.94 -2.73
N LYS A 21 6.97 10.01 -3.68
CA LYS A 21 5.98 8.95 -4.00
C LYS A 21 5.56 8.14 -2.77
N THR A 22 6.54 7.64 -2.02
CA THR A 22 6.33 6.86 -0.79
C THR A 22 5.69 7.72 0.30
N THR A 23 6.11 8.98 0.42
CA THR A 23 5.54 9.95 1.35
C THR A 23 4.06 10.20 1.06
N LEU A 24 3.71 10.41 -0.21
CA LEU A 24 2.33 10.61 -0.64
C LEU A 24 1.47 9.38 -0.35
N ALA A 25 1.99 8.18 -0.60
CA ALA A 25 1.32 6.93 -0.25
C ALA A 25 1.00 6.84 1.26
N GLY A 26 1.96 7.19 2.11
CA GLY A 26 1.79 7.22 3.56
C GLY A 26 0.78 8.28 4.03
N ILE A 27 0.78 9.46 3.39
CA ILE A 27 -0.23 10.50 3.66
C ILE A 27 -1.63 10.00 3.30
N ILE A 28 -1.80 9.37 2.14
CA ILE A 28 -3.09 8.80 1.72
C ILE A 28 -3.57 7.77 2.75
N ALA A 29 -2.70 6.85 3.18
CA ALA A 29 -3.06 5.85 4.19
C ALA A 29 -3.48 6.48 5.52
N LYS A 30 -2.79 7.54 5.95
CA LYS A 30 -3.16 8.27 7.18
C LYS A 30 -4.52 8.95 7.03
N VAL A 31 -4.77 9.61 5.90
CA VAL A 31 -6.04 10.32 5.65
C VAL A 31 -7.21 9.35 5.55
N SER A 32 -7.02 8.15 5.00
CA SER A 32 -8.03 7.10 4.90
C SER A 32 -8.06 6.11 6.07
N ASN A 33 -7.42 6.45 7.21
CA ASN A 33 -7.30 5.61 8.39
C ASN A 33 -6.89 4.14 8.08
N SER A 34 -6.08 3.95 7.05
CA SER A 34 -5.67 2.64 6.57
C SER A 34 -4.30 2.26 7.14
N HIS A 35 -4.12 0.98 7.43
CA HIS A 35 -2.81 0.44 7.79
C HIS A 35 -1.89 0.47 6.56
N PHE A 36 -0.71 1.05 6.71
CA PHE A 36 0.26 1.18 5.63
C PHE A 36 1.32 0.10 5.74
N VAL A 37 1.53 -0.66 4.67
CA VAL A 37 2.61 -1.63 4.52
C VAL A 37 3.44 -1.22 3.32
N ASN A 38 4.74 -1.13 3.48
CA ASN A 38 5.68 -0.80 2.41
C ASN A 38 6.59 -2.00 2.15
N LEU A 39 6.68 -2.43 0.89
CA LEU A 39 7.61 -3.44 0.42
C LEU A 39 8.38 -2.93 -0.79
N ASN A 40 9.66 -3.30 -0.88
CA ASN A 40 10.40 -3.14 -2.12
C ASN A 40 10.16 -4.38 -3.01
N ALA A 41 9.65 -4.16 -4.21
CA ALA A 41 9.32 -5.22 -5.16
C ALA A 41 10.54 -6.07 -5.58
N THR A 42 11.77 -5.55 -5.54
CA THR A 42 12.97 -6.33 -5.87
C THR A 42 13.28 -7.43 -4.85
N ASN A 43 12.88 -7.20 -3.60
CA ASN A 43 13.21 -8.08 -2.46
C ASN A 43 11.97 -8.85 -1.96
N ALA A 44 10.77 -8.45 -2.39
CA ALA A 44 9.52 -9.04 -1.94
C ALA A 44 9.32 -10.44 -2.53
N GLY A 45 9.25 -11.44 -1.65
CA GLY A 45 8.90 -12.81 -2.03
C GLY A 45 7.39 -13.06 -2.03
N ILE A 46 6.94 -14.05 -2.80
CA ILE A 46 5.52 -14.48 -2.83
C ILE A 46 5.03 -14.88 -1.44
N GLY A 47 5.88 -15.49 -0.61
CA GLY A 47 5.54 -15.89 0.76
C GLY A 47 5.21 -14.69 1.66
N GLU A 48 6.05 -13.65 1.63
CA GLU A 48 5.83 -12.42 2.39
C GLU A 48 4.54 -11.71 1.96
N LEU A 49 4.30 -11.63 0.65
CA LEU A 49 3.08 -11.05 0.10
C LEU A 49 1.82 -11.79 0.59
N ARG A 50 1.87 -13.13 0.64
CA ARG A 50 0.75 -13.94 1.16
C ARG A 50 0.48 -13.63 2.63
N THR A 51 1.51 -13.57 3.46
CA THR A 51 1.37 -13.23 4.89
C THR A 51 0.73 -11.85 5.07
N ILE A 52 1.18 -10.84 4.32
CA ILE A 52 0.61 -9.48 4.38
C ILE A 52 -0.86 -9.47 3.97
N ILE A 53 -1.23 -10.22 2.92
CA ILE A 53 -2.64 -10.33 2.49
C ILE A 53 -3.49 -10.99 3.58
N GLU A 54 -2.99 -12.05 4.22
CA GLU A 54 -3.70 -12.71 5.32
C GLU A 54 -3.90 -11.78 6.52
N ASP A 55 -2.88 -11.03 6.89
CA ASP A 55 -2.96 -10.08 8.00
C ASP A 55 -3.85 -8.88 7.67
N ALA A 56 -3.84 -8.40 6.43
CA ALA A 56 -4.79 -7.39 5.95
C ALA A 56 -6.24 -7.89 6.06
N ARG A 57 -6.50 -9.16 5.67
CA ARG A 57 -7.83 -9.77 5.81
C ARG A 57 -8.26 -9.88 7.27
N LYS A 58 -7.35 -10.25 8.18
CA LYS A 58 -7.64 -10.28 9.64
C LYS A 58 -7.95 -8.88 10.15
N ARG A 59 -7.15 -7.87 9.79
CA ARG A 59 -7.31 -6.47 10.21
C ARG A 59 -8.65 -5.87 9.80
N VAL A 60 -9.10 -6.15 8.57
CA VAL A 60 -10.44 -5.71 8.12
C VAL A 60 -11.52 -6.36 8.98
N ARG A 61 -11.41 -7.66 9.30
CA ARG A 61 -12.42 -8.34 10.12
C ARG A 61 -12.45 -7.86 11.57
N SER A 62 -11.29 -7.71 12.21
CA SER A 62 -11.21 -7.42 13.66
C SER A 62 -11.28 -5.93 13.99
N LEU A 63 -10.69 -5.07 13.15
CA LEU A 63 -10.55 -3.64 13.42
C LEU A 63 -11.37 -2.77 12.47
N GLN A 64 -12.06 -3.36 11.49
CA GLN A 64 -12.72 -2.63 10.39
C GLN A 64 -11.74 -1.67 9.67
N GLN A 65 -10.44 -2.00 9.71
CA GLN A 65 -9.38 -1.17 9.16
C GLN A 65 -8.80 -1.82 7.91
N ARG A 66 -8.76 -1.05 6.81
CA ARG A 66 -8.17 -1.50 5.54
C ARG A 66 -6.65 -1.41 5.57
N THR A 67 -6.01 -2.10 4.63
CA THR A 67 -4.56 -2.05 4.43
C THR A 67 -4.23 -1.51 3.05
N ILE A 68 -3.32 -0.56 2.97
CA ILE A 68 -2.67 -0.11 1.74
C ILE A 68 -1.29 -0.79 1.69
N LEU A 69 -1.11 -1.65 0.70
CA LEU A 69 0.19 -2.21 0.35
C LEU A 69 0.84 -1.34 -0.72
N PHE A 70 1.94 -0.70 -0.36
CA PHE A 70 2.78 0.07 -1.27
C PHE A 70 3.96 -0.78 -1.73
N LEU A 71 4.11 -0.92 -3.05
CA LEU A 71 5.22 -1.62 -3.68
C LEU A 71 6.15 -0.59 -4.33
N ASP A 72 7.33 -0.38 -3.76
CA ASP A 72 8.37 0.45 -4.37
C ASP A 72 9.13 -0.34 -5.45
N GLU A 73 9.69 0.36 -6.42
CA GLU A 73 10.44 -0.22 -7.55
C GLU A 73 9.70 -1.33 -8.32
N ILE A 74 8.37 -1.28 -8.41
CA ILE A 74 7.54 -2.31 -9.08
C ILE A 74 7.94 -2.60 -10.53
N HIS A 75 8.60 -1.65 -11.20
CA HIS A 75 9.16 -1.83 -12.55
C HIS A 75 10.30 -2.87 -12.61
N ARG A 76 10.83 -3.31 -11.46
CA ARG A 76 11.86 -4.34 -11.33
C ARG A 76 11.31 -5.70 -10.88
N PHE A 77 10.00 -5.83 -10.73
CA PHE A 77 9.35 -7.08 -10.36
C PHE A 77 9.35 -8.03 -11.57
N ASN A 78 9.84 -9.26 -11.39
CA ASN A 78 9.90 -10.31 -12.41
C ASN A 78 8.74 -11.30 -12.27
#